data_AF-A0A8I0GP25-F1
#
_entry.id   AF-A0A8I0GP25-F1
#
_cell.length_a   1.000
_cell.length_b   1.000
_cell.length_c   1.000
_cell.angle_alpha   90.00
_cell.angle_beta   90.00
_cell.angle_gamma   90.00
#
_symmetry.space_group_name_H-M   'P 1'
#
loop_
_entity.id
_entity.type
_entity.pdbx_description
1 polymer ?
#
loop_
_entity_poly.entity_id
_entity_poly.type
_entity_poly.pdbx_seq_one_letter_code
_entity_poly.pdbx_strand_id
1 'polypeptide(L)'
;MIFRLRGLHAALLALPLAACAPMVAVPQHVFPVAPPPPPKVVEGADFHLSGKLEQGGLATGFLSAGTQSLKFNGTAITFAPDGRFLIAFDRDAIPVAQLEAIAADGTILRRTLAVAPRQWQIESLPTLPRGT
;
A
#
# COMPACT_ATOMS: atom_id res chain seq x y z
N MET A 1 -11.54 14.88 -66.48
CA MET A 1 -11.00 15.91 -67.41
C MET A 1 -11.54 17.27 -66.97
N ILE A 2 -10.70 18.08 -66.32
CA ILE A 2 -10.14 19.34 -66.85
C ILE A 2 -11.07 20.56 -66.62
N PHE A 3 -10.68 21.33 -65.59
CA PHE A 3 -10.67 22.79 -65.44
C PHE A 3 -11.53 23.66 -66.36
N ARG A 4 -12.18 24.69 -65.78
CA ARG A 4 -11.81 26.11 -66.03
C ARG A 4 -12.21 27.05 -64.88
N LEU A 5 -11.23 27.89 -64.55
CA LEU A 5 -11.14 28.92 -63.52
C LEU A 5 -11.68 30.26 -64.06
N ARG A 6 -12.39 31.04 -63.23
CA ARG A 6 -12.70 32.49 -63.40
C ARG A 6 -13.48 32.94 -62.15
N GLY A 7 -13.17 34.01 -61.43
CA GLY A 7 -12.12 35.00 -61.55
C GLY A 7 -11.99 35.77 -60.22
N LEU A 8 -10.88 36.50 -60.09
CA LEU A 8 -10.58 37.40 -58.98
C LEU A 8 -11.71 38.44 -58.81
N HIS A 9 -12.21 38.59 -57.59
CA HIS A 9 -12.76 39.85 -57.10
C HIS A 9 -12.02 40.23 -55.82
N ALA A 10 -11.31 41.35 -55.89
CA ALA A 10 -10.72 42.03 -54.76
C ALA A 10 -11.84 42.58 -53.87
N ALA A 11 -11.76 42.29 -52.56
CA ALA A 11 -12.56 42.96 -51.56
C ALA A 11 -11.66 43.27 -50.35
N LEU A 12 -11.15 44.50 -50.32
CA LEU A 12 -10.62 45.13 -49.11
C LEU A 12 -11.81 45.39 -48.18
N LEU A 13 -11.85 44.77 -47.00
CA LEU A 13 -12.78 45.13 -45.93
C LEU A 13 -12.02 45.17 -44.60
N ALA A 14 -12.09 46.34 -43.98
CA ALA A 14 -11.42 46.75 -42.76
C ALA A 14 -11.72 45.82 -41.57
N LEU A 15 -10.66 45.37 -40.89
CA LEU A 15 -10.75 44.64 -39.63
C LEU A 15 -11.07 45.61 -38.47
N PRO A 16 -12.11 45.37 -37.66
CA PRO A 16 -12.30 46.07 -36.40
C PRO A 16 -11.33 45.50 -35.35
N LEU A 17 -10.56 46.38 -34.69
CA LEU A 17 -9.78 46.02 -33.50
C LEU A 17 -10.75 45.68 -32.36
N ALA A 18 -11.01 44.40 -32.16
CA ALA A 18 -11.66 43.87 -30.97
C ALA A 18 -10.68 44.03 -29.79
N ALA A 19 -10.99 44.98 -28.89
CA ALA A 19 -10.24 45.21 -27.67
C ALA A 19 -10.43 44.03 -26.71
N CYS A 20 -9.44 43.14 -26.66
CA CYS A 20 -9.33 42.07 -25.69
C CYS A 20 -8.79 42.68 -24.38
N ALA A 21 -9.65 42.96 -23.41
CA ALA A 21 -9.20 43.30 -22.05
C ALA A 21 -8.86 42.00 -21.31
N PRO A 22 -7.64 41.82 -20.77
CA PRO A 22 -7.30 40.62 -20.01
C PRO A 22 -8.00 40.67 -18.64
N MET A 23 -8.83 39.67 -18.37
CA MET A 23 -9.34 39.42 -17.01
C MET A 23 -8.16 38.99 -16.14
N VAL A 24 -7.65 39.90 -15.32
CA VAL A 24 -6.63 39.59 -14.33
C VAL A 24 -7.25 38.67 -13.29
N ALA A 25 -6.84 37.40 -13.28
CA ALA A 25 -7.23 36.45 -12.25
C ALA A 25 -6.70 36.93 -10.90
N VAL A 26 -7.59 37.22 -9.95
CA VAL A 26 -7.21 37.54 -8.58
C VAL A 26 -6.53 36.31 -7.99
N PRO A 27 -5.28 36.39 -7.49
CA PRO A 27 -4.62 35.26 -6.88
C PRO A 27 -5.43 34.82 -5.66
N GLN A 28 -6.07 33.65 -5.75
CA GLN A 28 -6.72 33.05 -4.60
C GLN A 28 -5.61 32.66 -3.62
N HIS A 29 -5.64 33.24 -2.41
CA HIS A 29 -4.84 32.72 -1.31
C HIS A 29 -5.35 31.31 -1.00
N VAL A 30 -4.63 30.29 -1.49
CA VAL A 30 -4.86 28.92 -1.07
C VAL A 30 -4.34 28.84 0.36
N PHE A 31 -5.25 28.77 1.34
CA PHE A 31 -4.83 28.45 2.70
C PHE A 31 -4.12 27.09 2.66
N PRO A 32 -2.90 26.96 3.19
CA PRO A 32 -2.25 25.66 3.26
C PRO A 32 -3.16 24.74 4.10
N VAL A 33 -3.70 23.69 3.49
CA VAL A 33 -4.37 22.61 4.22
C VAL A 33 -3.34 22.06 5.19
N ALA A 34 -3.62 22.16 6.49
CA ALA A 34 -2.73 21.62 7.51
C ALA A 34 -2.46 20.14 7.19
N PRO A 35 -1.20 19.67 7.34
CA PRO A 35 -0.90 18.26 7.13
C PRO A 35 -1.81 17.41 8.02
N PRO A 36 -2.30 16.27 7.54
CA PRO A 36 -3.14 15.40 8.37
C PRO A 36 -2.40 15.08 9.68
N PRO A 37 -3.13 14.96 10.80
CA PRO A 37 -2.51 14.57 12.05
C PRO A 37 -1.77 13.23 11.87
N PRO A 38 -0.67 13.01 12.60
CA PRO A 38 0.05 11.75 12.53
C PRO A 38 -0.89 10.58 12.85
N PRO A 39 -0.71 9.42 12.20
CA PRO A 39 -1.53 8.25 12.49
C PRO A 39 -1.37 7.86 13.95
N LYS A 40 -2.48 7.53 14.61
CA LYS A 40 -2.47 6.98 15.96
C LYS A 40 -1.95 5.55 15.92
N VAL A 41 -0.90 5.25 16.69
CA VAL A 41 -0.31 3.90 16.79
C VAL A 41 -0.47 3.38 18.21
N VAL A 42 -1.01 2.17 18.35
CA VAL A 42 -1.09 1.42 19.61
C VAL A 42 -0.13 0.24 19.53
N GLU A 43 0.94 0.30 20.32
CA GLU A 43 1.92 -0.78 20.44
C GLU A 43 1.44 -1.86 21.42
N GLY A 44 1.88 -3.10 21.22
CA GLY A 44 1.55 -4.23 22.10
C GLY A 44 0.10 -4.70 22.01
N ALA A 45 -0.58 -4.44 20.89
CA ALA A 45 -1.96 -4.88 20.68
C ALA A 45 -2.10 -6.40 20.84
N ASP A 46 -3.18 -6.86 21.49
CA ASP A 46 -3.43 -8.29 21.61
C ASP A 46 -4.19 -8.82 20.39
N PHE A 47 -3.57 -9.77 19.69
CA PHE A 47 -4.10 -10.42 18.49
C PHE A 47 -4.57 -11.85 18.77
N HIS A 48 -4.63 -12.25 20.05
CA HIS A 48 -5.04 -13.57 20.51
C HIS A 48 -4.32 -14.70 19.78
N LEU A 49 -3.00 -14.55 19.62
CA LEU A 49 -2.17 -15.50 18.88
C LEU A 49 -2.09 -16.84 19.62
N SER A 50 -2.27 -17.92 18.89
CA SER A 50 -2.10 -19.30 19.33
C SER A 50 -1.26 -20.06 18.32
N GLY A 51 -0.28 -20.83 18.80
CA GLY A 51 0.66 -21.57 17.97
C GLY A 51 2.10 -21.36 18.40
N LYS A 52 3.03 -21.66 17.49
CA LYS A 52 4.47 -21.57 17.74
C LYS A 52 5.08 -20.38 17.01
N LEU A 53 5.52 -19.41 17.80
CA LEU A 53 6.29 -18.25 17.35
C LEU A 53 7.78 -18.63 17.28
N GLU A 54 8.12 -19.55 16.38
CA GLU A 54 9.49 -20.05 16.17
C GLU A 54 9.78 -20.20 14.67
N GLN A 55 11.05 -20.32 14.31
CA GLN A 55 11.49 -20.59 12.94
C GLN A 55 10.82 -21.86 12.37
N GLY A 56 10.20 -21.73 11.18
CA GLY A 56 9.36 -22.77 10.57
C GLY A 56 8.05 -23.04 11.31
N GLY A 57 7.69 -22.21 12.29
CA GLY A 57 6.47 -22.29 13.08
C GLY A 57 5.28 -21.61 12.39
N LEU A 58 4.11 -21.79 13.00
CA LEU A 58 2.85 -21.25 12.53
C LEU A 58 2.02 -20.79 13.71
N ALA A 59 1.31 -19.68 13.53
CA ALA A 59 0.36 -19.15 14.50
C ALA A 59 -0.93 -18.70 13.82
N THR A 60 -2.04 -18.89 14.52
CA THR A 60 -3.35 -18.33 14.18
C THR A 60 -3.70 -17.23 15.16
N GLY A 61 -4.51 -16.26 14.74
CA GLY A 61 -5.01 -15.23 15.63
C GLY A 61 -6.38 -14.73 15.23
N PHE A 62 -6.86 -13.76 15.99
CA PHE A 62 -8.14 -13.08 15.77
C PHE A 62 -7.94 -11.57 15.77
N LEU A 63 -8.61 -10.92 14.83
CA LEU A 63 -8.69 -9.46 14.75
C LEU A 63 -9.92 -8.94 15.49
N SER A 64 -9.83 -7.71 15.97
CA SER A 64 -11.01 -7.00 16.45
C SER A 64 -11.96 -6.69 15.29
N ALA A 65 -13.26 -6.66 15.60
CA ALA A 65 -14.29 -6.32 14.62
C ALA A 65 -14.02 -4.95 13.99
N GLY A 66 -14.24 -4.84 12.68
CA GLY A 66 -14.00 -3.60 11.93
C GLY A 66 -12.54 -3.36 11.53
N THR A 67 -11.64 -4.32 11.75
CA THR A 67 -10.29 -4.26 11.16
C THR A 67 -10.38 -4.21 9.64
N GLN A 68 -9.73 -3.21 9.04
CA GLN A 68 -9.76 -2.94 7.61
C GLN A 68 -8.64 -3.66 6.85
N SER A 69 -7.47 -3.81 7.47
CA SER A 69 -6.33 -4.50 6.86
C SER A 69 -5.42 -5.10 7.92
N LEU A 70 -4.65 -6.12 7.51
CA LEU A 70 -3.65 -6.80 8.32
C LEU A 70 -2.37 -6.97 7.49
N LYS A 71 -1.22 -6.71 8.12
CA LYS A 71 0.11 -6.91 7.56
C LYS A 71 0.97 -7.72 8.51
N PHE A 72 1.76 -8.62 7.94
CA PHE A 72 2.81 -9.37 8.63
C PHE A 72 4.15 -9.03 7.97
N ASN A 73 5.10 -8.48 8.74
CA ASN A 73 6.39 -7.98 8.25
C ASN A 73 6.26 -7.02 7.05
N GLY A 74 5.23 -6.17 7.06
CA GLY A 74 4.95 -5.21 5.99
C GLY A 74 4.19 -5.82 4.79
N THR A 75 4.07 -7.14 4.70
CA THR A 75 3.30 -7.82 3.65
C THR A 75 1.84 -7.94 4.06
N ALA A 76 0.93 -7.52 3.18
CA ALA A 76 -0.51 -7.67 3.42
C ALA A 76 -0.92 -9.14 3.47
N ILE A 77 -1.71 -9.51 4.47
CA ILE A 77 -2.27 -10.86 4.61
C ILE A 77 -3.79 -10.78 4.67
N THR A 78 -4.44 -11.77 4.06
CA THR A 78 -5.90 -11.90 4.11
C THR A 78 -6.33 -12.54 5.43
N PHE A 79 -7.56 -12.24 5.82
CA PHE A 79 -8.19 -12.83 6.99
C PHE A 79 -9.65 -13.15 6.66
N ALA A 80 -10.23 -14.09 7.40
CA ALA A 80 -11.59 -14.53 7.21
C ALA A 80 -12.59 -13.45 7.68
N PRO A 81 -13.86 -13.48 7.22
CA PRO A 81 -14.88 -12.52 7.63
C PRO A 81 -15.15 -12.47 9.14
N ASP A 82 -14.84 -13.55 9.85
CA ASP A 82 -14.93 -13.66 11.31
C ASP A 82 -13.67 -13.18 12.05
N GLY A 83 -12.71 -12.57 11.32
CA GLY A 83 -11.49 -12.01 11.87
C GLY A 83 -10.36 -13.00 12.08
N ARG A 84 -10.53 -14.29 11.76
CA ARG A 84 -9.45 -15.28 11.86
C ARG A 84 -8.38 -15.07 10.81
N PHE A 85 -7.13 -15.22 11.21
CA PHE A 85 -5.99 -15.18 10.30
C PHE A 85 -4.93 -16.21 10.70
N LEU A 86 -4.00 -16.43 9.77
CA LEU A 86 -2.87 -17.35 9.93
C LEU A 86 -1.60 -16.66 9.46
N ILE A 87 -0.52 -16.85 10.21
CA ILE A 87 0.84 -16.43 9.86
C ILE A 87 1.79 -17.61 10.03
N ALA A 88 2.80 -17.68 9.17
CA ALA A 88 3.87 -18.66 9.26
C ALA A 88 5.22 -17.93 9.27
N PHE A 89 6.18 -18.52 9.97
CA PHE A 89 7.54 -18.04 10.04
C PHE A 89 8.40 -18.90 9.13
N ASP A 90 9.23 -18.27 8.30
CA ASP A 90 10.20 -18.98 7.49
C ASP A 90 11.14 -19.82 8.35
N ARG A 91 11.74 -20.83 7.72
CA ARG A 91 12.78 -21.69 8.32
C ARG A 91 13.93 -20.87 8.92
N ASP A 92 14.29 -19.79 8.24
CA ASP A 92 15.42 -18.92 8.57
C ASP A 92 14.94 -17.52 8.99
N ALA A 93 13.72 -17.42 9.54
CA ALA A 93 13.15 -16.16 10.00
C ALA A 93 14.07 -15.45 10.99
N ILE A 94 14.16 -14.12 10.88
CA ILE A 94 14.88 -13.30 11.85
C ILE A 94 14.18 -13.35 13.24
N PRO A 95 14.88 -13.04 14.35
CA PRO A 95 14.34 -13.20 15.70
C PRO A 95 13.16 -12.29 16.07
N VAL A 96 12.76 -11.40 15.17
CA VAL A 96 11.71 -10.40 15.38
C VAL A 96 10.79 -10.35 14.17
N ALA A 97 9.49 -10.48 14.40
CA ALA A 97 8.47 -10.22 13.40
C ALA A 97 7.51 -9.13 13.88
N GLN A 98 6.78 -8.53 12.96
CA GLN A 98 5.82 -7.47 13.24
C GLN A 98 4.45 -7.80 12.64
N LEU A 99 3.41 -7.69 13.46
CA LEU A 99 2.02 -7.73 13.04
C LEU A 99 1.43 -6.33 13.17
N GLU A 100 0.78 -5.86 12.11
CA GLU A 100 0.17 -4.52 12.06
C GLU A 100 -1.23 -4.60 11.46
N ALA A 101 -2.24 -4.09 12.17
CA ALA A 101 -3.60 -4.00 11.69
C ALA A 101 -4.06 -2.54 11.67
N ILE A 102 -4.94 -2.21 10.72
CA ILE A 102 -5.60 -0.90 10.67
C ILE A 102 -7.05 -1.08 11.12
N ALA A 103 -7.42 -0.46 12.23
CA ALA A 103 -8.78 -0.47 12.75
C ALA A 103 -9.72 0.42 11.92
N ALA A 104 -11.03 0.30 12.16
CA ALA A 104 -12.06 1.07 11.45
C ALA A 104 -11.86 2.60 11.51
N ASP A 105 -11.28 3.11 12.60
CA ASP A 105 -11.01 4.53 12.83
C ASP A 105 -9.66 5.01 12.25
N GLY A 106 -8.93 4.12 11.56
CA GLY A 106 -7.59 4.39 11.04
C GLY A 106 -6.46 4.21 12.06
N THR A 107 -6.75 3.83 13.31
CA THR A 107 -5.71 3.51 14.30
C THR A 107 -4.90 2.31 13.83
N ILE A 108 -3.58 2.43 13.92
CA ILE A 108 -2.64 1.35 13.66
C ILE A 108 -2.44 0.56 14.96
N LEU A 109 -2.84 -0.70 14.96
CA LEU A 109 -2.59 -1.65 16.04
C LEU A 109 -1.36 -2.46 15.68
N ARG A 110 -0.32 -2.42 16.51
CA ARG A 110 0.95 -3.07 16.21
C ARG A 110 1.38 -3.98 17.34
N ARG A 111 1.97 -5.12 16.98
CA ARG A 111 2.63 -6.03 17.92
C ARG A 111 3.94 -6.55 17.34
N THR A 112 5.00 -6.38 18.10
CA THR A 112 6.27 -7.06 17.87
C THR A 112 6.23 -8.46 18.46
N LEU A 113 6.65 -9.45 17.68
CA LEU A 113 6.67 -10.87 18.03
C LEU A 113 8.12 -11.33 18.14
N ALA A 114 8.46 -11.97 19.25
CA ALA A 114 9.71 -12.69 19.38
C ALA A 114 9.60 -14.04 18.66
N VAL A 115 10.54 -14.31 17.75
CA VAL A 115 10.58 -15.57 16.97
C VAL A 115 11.73 -16.41 17.52
N ALA A 116 11.40 -17.54 18.14
CA ALA A 116 12.40 -18.46 18.67
C ALA A 116 13.18 -19.16 17.53
N PRO A 117 14.49 -19.36 17.66
CA PRO A 117 15.25 -20.16 16.70
C PRO A 117 14.89 -21.64 16.81
N ARG A 118 15.07 -22.39 15.72
CA ARG A 118 14.85 -23.85 15.70
C ARG A 118 16.12 -24.58 15.26
N GLN A 119 16.46 -25.64 16.00
CA GLN A 119 17.56 -26.51 15.64
C GLN A 119 17.11 -27.51 14.57
N TRP A 120 17.58 -27.32 13.34
CA TRP A 120 17.22 -28.17 12.21
C TRP A 120 18.15 -29.38 12.11
N GLN A 121 17.56 -30.55 11.90
CA GLN A 121 18.30 -31.73 11.44
C GLN A 121 18.47 -31.61 9.92
N ILE A 122 19.66 -31.17 9.50
CA ILE A 122 19.97 -30.99 8.08
C ILE A 122 20.65 -32.26 7.58
N GLU A 123 20.05 -32.91 6.59
CA GLU A 123 20.62 -34.05 5.89
C GLU A 123 21.09 -33.64 4.50
N SER A 124 22.26 -34.16 4.10
CA SER A 124 22.80 -33.97 2.76
C SER A 124 22.79 -35.32 2.04
N LEU A 125 22.18 -35.36 0.86
CA LEU A 125 22.09 -36.57 0.05
C LEU A 125 23.22 -36.56 -1.00
N PRO A 126 24.32 -37.31 -0.79
CA PRO A 126 25.52 -37.22 -1.63
C PRO A 126 25.29 -37.71 -3.06
N THR A 127 24.21 -38.45 -3.30
CA THR A 127 23.85 -39.01 -4.61
C THR A 127 23.12 -38.02 -5.52
N LEU A 128 22.74 -36.84 -5.02
CA LEU A 128 22.06 -35.83 -5.83
C LEU A 128 23.08 -34.95 -6.58
N PRO A 129 22.86 -34.66 -7.87
CA PRO A 129 23.65 -33.67 -8.60
C PRO A 129 23.64 -32.32 -7.88
N ARG A 130 24.80 -31.65 -7.79
CA ARG A 130 24.87 -30.29 -7.26
C ARG A 130 24.35 -29.30 -8.31
N GLY A 131 23.51 -28.36 -7.89
CA GLY A 131 23.08 -27.25 -8.75
C GLY A 131 24.31 -26.46 -9.25
N THR A 132 24.39 -26.26 -10.56
CA THR A 132 25.45 -25.51 -11.25
C THR A 132 25.30 -24.00 -11.07
#